data_AF-A0A1H7Z5U8-F1
#
_entry.id   AF-A0A1H7Z5U8-F1
#
_cell.length_a   1.000
_cell.length_b   1.000
_cell.length_c   1.000
_cell.angle_alpha   90.00
_cell.angle_beta   90.00
_cell.angle_gamma   90.00
#
_symmetry.space_group_name_H-M   'P 1'
#
loop_
_entity.id
_entity.type
_entity.pdbx_description
1 polymer ?
#
loop_
_entity_poly.entity_id
_entity_poly.type
_entity_poly.pdbx_seq_one_letter_code
_entity_poly.pdbx_strand_id
1 'polypeptide(L)'
;MKGENVEISGMAFFKGAKLVGVTKPFEIAGYLVIKGISPAGYRGIIHVGDDSQVVTIHATNRESEIKVDIKNGLPHFTITAVTEVNVEEKNTETLPLNNSHILEEIARENERSVKALMLGLIQKTQKKESDIFGFGELVRARKPSYWNSHVKTADQWSEIYKHITFDFRVTSKVRRVGLKAE
;
A
#
# COMPACT_ATOMS: atom_id res chain seq x y z
N MET A 1 -13.60 -30.11 19.43
CA MET A 1 -14.17 -29.41 18.26
C MET A 1 -13.03 -29.00 17.34
N LYS A 2 -12.92 -29.58 16.14
CA LYS A 2 -12.16 -28.95 15.05
C LYS A 2 -13.00 -27.73 14.62
N GLY A 3 -12.62 -26.54 15.07
CA GLY A 3 -13.30 -25.31 14.65
C GLY A 3 -13.03 -25.08 13.17
N GLU A 4 -14.07 -24.83 12.39
CA GLU A 4 -13.92 -24.25 11.06
C GLU A 4 -13.48 -22.81 11.26
N ASN A 5 -12.17 -22.58 11.16
CA ASN A 5 -11.61 -21.24 11.25
C ASN A 5 -11.91 -20.49 9.94
N VAL A 6 -12.47 -19.29 10.05
CA VAL A 6 -12.69 -18.39 8.91
C VAL A 6 -11.51 -17.42 8.85
N GLU A 7 -10.83 -17.38 7.70
CA GLU A 7 -9.71 -16.46 7.44
C GLU A 7 -10.01 -15.61 6.19
N ILE A 8 -9.59 -14.34 6.21
CA ILE A 8 -9.57 -13.50 5.03
C ILE A 8 -8.37 -13.89 4.17
N SER A 9 -8.59 -14.63 3.08
CA SER A 9 -7.51 -15.07 2.18
C SER A 9 -6.96 -13.98 1.26
N GLY A 10 -7.66 -12.84 1.15
CA GLY A 10 -7.28 -11.74 0.25
C GLY A 10 -8.48 -11.02 -0.34
N MET A 11 -8.20 -10.12 -1.28
CA MET A 11 -9.19 -9.42 -2.07
C MET A 11 -9.18 -9.94 -3.51
N ALA A 12 -10.33 -10.41 -4.01
CA ALA A 12 -10.47 -10.77 -5.40
C ALA A 12 -10.46 -9.52 -6.29
N PHE A 13 -9.81 -9.60 -7.45
CA PHE A 13 -9.80 -8.52 -8.43
C PHE A 13 -10.10 -8.99 -9.84
N PHE A 14 -10.71 -8.10 -10.61
CA PHE A 14 -11.42 -8.41 -11.84
C PHE A 14 -10.94 -7.54 -13.01
N LYS A 15 -11.00 -8.10 -14.22
CA LYS A 15 -10.97 -7.36 -15.48
C LYS A 15 -12.34 -7.51 -16.13
N GLY A 16 -13.11 -6.42 -16.16
CA GLY A 16 -14.54 -6.50 -16.48
C GLY A 16 -15.26 -7.45 -15.52
N ALA A 17 -16.02 -8.41 -16.05
CA ALA A 17 -16.72 -9.42 -15.26
C ALA A 17 -15.86 -10.66 -14.88
N LYS A 18 -14.60 -10.72 -15.31
CA LYS A 18 -13.74 -11.90 -15.11
C LYS A 18 -12.83 -11.72 -13.90
N LEU A 19 -12.85 -12.68 -12.98
CA LEU A 19 -11.87 -12.78 -11.90
C LEU A 19 -10.50 -13.12 -12.50
N VAL A 20 -9.49 -12.28 -12.25
CA VAL A 20 -8.14 -12.42 -12.84
C VAL A 20 -7.05 -12.61 -11.78
N GLY A 21 -7.40 -12.48 -10.51
CA GLY A 21 -6.52 -12.82 -9.41
C GLY A 21 -7.12 -12.54 -8.04
N VAL A 22 -6.36 -12.90 -7.01
CA VAL A 22 -6.65 -12.62 -5.61
C VAL A 22 -5.36 -12.09 -4.97
N THR A 23 -5.48 -11.07 -4.12
CA THR A 23 -4.36 -10.59 -3.31
C THR A 23 -3.98 -11.64 -2.26
N LYS A 24 -2.79 -11.57 -1.69
CA LYS A 24 -2.53 -12.17 -0.38
C LYS A 24 -3.16 -11.29 0.71
N PRO A 25 -3.39 -11.79 1.94
CA PRO A 25 -4.00 -10.98 2.99
C PRO A 25 -3.18 -9.71 3.29
N PHE A 26 -1.85 -9.82 3.38
CA PHE A 26 -0.98 -8.69 3.67
C PHE A 26 -0.91 -7.64 2.53
N GLU A 27 -1.18 -8.04 1.28
CA GLU A 27 -1.20 -7.11 0.13
C GLU A 27 -2.39 -6.13 0.20
N ILE A 28 -3.44 -6.47 0.96
CA ILE A 28 -4.60 -5.58 1.20
C ILE A 28 -4.13 -4.25 1.82
N ALA A 29 -3.09 -4.28 2.66
CA ALA A 29 -2.50 -3.06 3.23
C ALA A 29 -2.06 -2.08 2.14
N GLY A 30 -1.39 -2.57 1.08
CA GLY A 30 -0.97 -1.75 -0.06
C GLY A 30 -2.15 -1.11 -0.79
N TYR A 31 -3.24 -1.88 -0.99
CA TYR A 31 -4.48 -1.34 -1.57
C TYR A 31 -5.03 -0.20 -0.75
N LEU A 32 -5.22 -0.45 0.54
CA LEU A 32 -5.86 0.49 1.40
C LEU A 32 -5.01 1.76 1.62
N VAL A 33 -3.67 1.65 1.59
CA VAL A 33 -2.74 2.79 1.59
C VAL A 33 -2.89 3.63 0.33
N ILE A 34 -2.87 3.03 -0.86
CA ILE A 34 -3.06 3.77 -2.12
C ILE A 34 -4.42 4.49 -2.15
N LYS A 35 -5.46 3.87 -1.59
CA LYS A 35 -6.80 4.45 -1.53
C LYS A 35 -7.01 5.43 -0.37
N GLY A 36 -6.07 5.54 0.57
CA GLY A 36 -6.22 6.41 1.74
C GLY A 36 -7.42 6.05 2.63
N ILE A 37 -7.79 4.77 2.73
CA ILE A 37 -9.03 4.35 3.41
C ILE A 37 -8.80 4.24 4.93
N SER A 38 -9.40 5.10 5.74
CA SER A 38 -9.33 5.00 7.21
C SER A 38 -10.74 4.74 7.80
N PRO A 39 -10.89 4.17 9.03
CA PRO A 39 -9.87 3.75 9.99
C PRO A 39 -9.45 2.27 9.87
N ALA A 40 -9.81 1.57 8.79
CA ALA A 40 -9.52 0.14 8.65
C ALA A 40 -8.02 -0.16 8.88
N GLY A 41 -7.70 -0.94 9.91
CA GLY A 41 -6.32 -1.21 10.28
C GLY A 41 -5.74 -2.46 9.62
N TYR A 42 -4.41 -2.58 9.64
CA TYR A 42 -3.70 -3.84 9.39
C TYR A 42 -2.56 -3.96 10.40
N ARG A 43 -2.19 -5.21 10.71
CA ARG A 43 -1.00 -5.49 11.51
C ARG A 43 0.18 -5.78 10.60
N GLY A 44 1.34 -5.33 11.03
CA GLY A 44 2.61 -5.53 10.33
C GLY A 44 3.68 -6.01 11.30
N ILE A 45 4.69 -6.65 10.73
CA ILE A 45 5.91 -7.06 11.43
C ILE A 45 7.02 -6.19 10.86
N ILE A 46 7.75 -5.50 11.73
CA ILE A 46 8.87 -4.64 11.36
C ILE A 46 10.14 -5.18 12.02
N HIS A 47 11.15 -5.41 11.20
CA HIS A 47 12.50 -5.76 11.63
C HIS A 47 13.29 -4.48 11.89
N VAL A 48 14.08 -4.46 12.96
CA VAL A 48 14.90 -3.32 13.39
C VAL A 48 16.34 -3.80 13.55
N GLY A 49 17.32 -3.00 13.13
CA GLY A 49 18.74 -3.35 13.24
C GLY A 49 19.18 -4.49 12.32
N ASP A 50 19.70 -5.57 12.92
CA ASP A 50 20.29 -6.74 12.24
C ASP A 50 19.25 -7.84 11.90
N ASP A 51 17.99 -7.44 11.74
CA ASP A 51 16.81 -8.27 11.51
C ASP A 51 16.42 -9.23 12.67
N SER A 52 17.21 -9.33 13.75
CA SER A 52 16.89 -10.17 14.91
C SER A 52 15.84 -9.55 15.85
N GLN A 53 15.73 -8.22 15.83
CA GLN A 53 14.77 -7.48 16.65
C GLN A 53 13.51 -7.19 15.83
N VAL A 54 12.36 -7.55 16.40
CA VAL A 54 11.08 -7.51 15.72
C VAL A 54 10.07 -6.78 16.58
N VAL A 55 9.33 -5.87 15.95
CA VAL A 55 8.15 -5.25 16.56
C VAL A 55 6.91 -5.55 15.73
N THR A 56 5.79 -5.78 16.41
CA THR A 56 4.48 -5.77 15.77
C THR A 56 3.94 -4.34 15.78
N ILE A 57 3.34 -3.95 14.67
CA ILE A 57 2.70 -2.65 14.53
C ILE A 57 1.25 -2.82 14.14
N HIS A 58 0.44 -1.84 14.50
CA HIS A 58 -0.93 -1.69 14.04
C HIS A 58 -1.09 -0.33 13.36
N ALA A 59 -1.29 -0.35 12.04
CA ALA A 59 -1.61 0.84 11.27
C ALA A 59 -3.06 1.25 11.55
N THR A 60 -3.27 2.51 11.92
CA THR A 60 -4.57 3.03 12.40
C THR A 60 -5.15 4.12 11.52
N ASN A 61 -4.29 4.91 10.90
CA ASN A 61 -4.72 5.99 10.02
C ASN A 61 -3.78 6.11 8.83
N ARG A 62 -4.33 6.64 7.75
CA ARG A 62 -3.61 6.88 6.50
C ARG A 62 -4.30 7.91 5.66
N GLU A 63 -3.48 8.65 4.95
CA GLU A 63 -3.88 9.65 3.97
C GLU A 63 -3.11 9.39 2.68
N SER A 64 -3.77 9.56 1.54
CA SER A 64 -3.11 9.43 0.25
C SER A 64 -3.54 10.52 -0.71
N GLU A 65 -2.56 11.13 -1.36
CA GLU A 65 -2.72 12.02 -2.48
C GLU A 65 -2.08 11.38 -3.71
N ILE A 66 -2.87 11.22 -4.77
CA ILE A 66 -2.39 10.74 -6.06
C ILE A 66 -2.34 11.92 -7.01
N LYS A 67 -1.21 12.15 -7.67
CA LYS A 67 -1.07 13.09 -8.80
C LYS A 67 -0.82 12.32 -10.08
N VAL A 68 -1.26 12.88 -11.21
CA VAL A 68 -1.06 12.30 -12.53
C VAL A 68 -0.45 13.33 -13.46
N ASP A 69 0.59 12.92 -14.17
CA ASP A 69 1.25 13.66 -15.22
C ASP A 69 1.41 12.77 -16.46
N ILE A 70 1.77 13.37 -17.60
CA ILE A 70 2.10 12.62 -18.81
C ILE A 70 3.61 12.75 -19.00
N LYS A 71 4.34 11.63 -18.94
CA LYS A 71 5.78 11.56 -19.17
C LYS A 71 6.04 10.59 -20.32
N ASN A 72 6.79 11.03 -21.32
CA ASN A 72 7.13 10.22 -22.50
C ASN A 72 5.90 9.57 -23.18
N GLY A 73 4.80 10.33 -23.27
CA GLY A 73 3.56 9.87 -23.91
C GLY A 73 2.70 8.92 -23.07
N LEU A 74 3.10 8.59 -21.84
CA LEU A 74 2.35 7.71 -20.94
C LEU A 74 1.97 8.42 -19.62
N PRO A 75 0.83 8.06 -19.02
CA PRO A 75 0.52 8.49 -17.66
C PRO A 75 1.60 8.04 -16.68
N HIS A 76 1.98 8.96 -15.81
CA HIS A 76 2.88 8.74 -14.70
C HIS A 76 2.23 9.25 -13.43
N PHE A 77 2.17 8.41 -12.41
CA PHE A 77 1.51 8.72 -11.16
C PHE A 77 2.52 8.97 -10.05
N THR A 78 2.33 10.04 -9.28
CA THR A 78 3.02 10.22 -8.01
C THR A 78 2.03 9.96 -6.89
N ILE A 79 2.28 8.95 -6.07
CA ILE A 79 1.46 8.62 -4.90
C ILE A 79 2.22 9.06 -3.66
N THR A 80 1.67 10.07 -2.98
CA THR A 80 2.12 10.52 -1.66
C THR A 80 1.22 9.89 -0.62
N ALA A 81 1.79 9.15 0.33
CA ALA A 81 1.04 8.48 1.39
C ALA A 81 1.65 8.78 2.75
N VAL A 82 0.80 9.07 3.72
CA VAL A 82 1.16 9.16 5.14
C VAL A 82 0.47 8.02 5.85
N THR A 83 1.21 7.28 6.68
CA THR A 83 0.65 6.22 7.54
C THR A 83 0.96 6.49 9.00
N GLU A 84 0.02 6.18 9.87
CA GLU A 84 0.17 6.29 11.31
C GLU A 84 0.04 4.92 11.94
N VAL A 85 1.06 4.53 12.71
CA VAL A 85 1.18 3.21 13.29
C VAL A 85 1.36 3.30 14.79
N ASN A 86 0.84 2.31 15.51
CA ASN A 86 1.17 2.07 16.91
C ASN A 86 2.07 0.83 16.98
N VAL A 87 3.11 0.87 17.79
CA VAL A 87 3.87 -0.34 18.15
C VAL A 87 3.02 -1.12 19.16
N GLU A 88 2.74 -2.40 18.93
CA GLU A 88 1.96 -3.24 19.85
C GLU A 88 2.88 -4.07 20.75
N GLU A 89 3.79 -4.85 20.16
CA GLU A 89 4.69 -5.77 20.89
C GLU A 89 6.13 -5.70 20.35
N LYS A 90 7.09 -6.15 21.17
CA LYS A 90 8.50 -6.37 20.80
C LYS A 90 8.90 -7.80 21.16
N ASN A 91 9.77 -8.43 20.38
CA ASN A 91 10.24 -9.80 20.65
C ASN A 91 11.39 -9.87 21.67
N THR A 92 11.98 -8.73 22.04
CA THR A 92 13.15 -8.66 22.95
C THR A 92 13.06 -7.46 23.89
N GLU A 93 13.56 -7.64 25.12
CA GLU A 93 13.67 -6.54 26.07
C GLU A 93 14.73 -5.51 25.71
N THR A 94 15.75 -5.92 24.95
CA THR A 94 16.90 -5.08 24.58
C THR A 94 16.58 -3.98 23.56
N LEU A 95 15.34 -3.89 23.08
CA LEU A 95 14.89 -2.84 22.17
C LEU A 95 14.19 -1.70 22.95
N PRO A 96 14.84 -0.55 23.18
CA PRO A 96 14.29 0.52 24.00
C PRO A 96 13.29 1.37 23.21
N LEU A 97 11.99 1.06 23.33
CA LEU A 97 10.91 1.78 22.63
C LEU A 97 10.62 3.20 23.18
N ASN A 98 11.36 3.65 24.20
CA ASN A 98 11.40 5.04 24.66
C ASN A 98 12.48 5.88 23.94
N ASN A 99 13.32 5.25 23.12
CA ASN A 99 14.37 5.93 22.36
C ASN A 99 13.80 6.44 21.02
N SER A 100 13.86 7.75 20.79
CA SER A 100 13.36 8.37 19.56
C SER A 100 14.03 7.84 18.30
N HIS A 101 15.32 7.51 18.34
CA HIS A 101 16.05 6.97 17.20
C HIS A 101 15.48 5.60 16.77
N ILE A 102 15.11 4.76 17.74
CA ILE A 102 14.49 3.45 17.48
C ILE A 102 13.10 3.62 16.87
N LEU A 103 12.30 4.58 17.37
CA LEU A 103 10.98 4.85 16.81
C LEU A 103 11.06 5.40 15.38
N GLU A 104 12.05 6.25 15.09
CA GLU A 104 12.33 6.71 13.72
C GLU A 104 12.77 5.57 12.81
N GLU A 105 13.57 4.63 13.32
CA GLU A 105 13.97 3.44 12.56
C GLU A 105 12.77 2.57 12.21
N ILE A 106 11.91 2.25 13.19
CA ILE A 106 10.66 1.51 12.97
C ILE A 106 9.80 2.23 11.91
N ALA A 107 9.68 3.56 11.99
CA ALA A 107 8.96 4.33 10.99
C ALA A 107 9.57 4.17 9.58
N ARG A 108 10.89 4.32 9.43
CA ARG A 108 11.61 4.17 8.16
C ARG A 108 11.47 2.76 7.57
N GLU A 109 11.52 1.72 8.41
CA GLU A 109 11.34 0.35 7.96
C GLU A 109 9.88 0.09 7.52
N ASN A 110 8.91 0.65 8.23
CA ASN A 110 7.52 0.61 7.79
C ASN A 110 7.30 1.35 6.47
N GLU A 111 7.94 2.52 6.26
CA GLU A 111 7.89 3.23 4.97
C GLU A 111 8.37 2.35 3.82
N ARG A 112 9.50 1.65 4.00
CA ARG A 112 10.05 0.73 3.01
C ARG A 112 9.10 -0.43 2.75
N SER A 113 8.57 -1.05 3.81
CA SER A 113 7.61 -2.15 3.72
C SER A 113 6.35 -1.74 2.96
N VAL A 114 5.72 -0.62 3.33
CA VAL A 114 4.53 -0.09 2.66
C VAL A 114 4.80 0.24 1.19
N LYS A 115 5.94 0.86 0.88
CA LYS A 115 6.33 1.15 -0.51
C LYS A 115 6.47 -0.14 -1.33
N ALA A 116 7.06 -1.18 -0.76
CA ALA A 116 7.17 -2.49 -1.42
C ALA A 116 5.80 -3.15 -1.65
N LEU A 117 4.89 -3.07 -0.66
CA LEU A 117 3.52 -3.58 -0.79
C LEU A 117 2.73 -2.86 -1.89
N MET A 118 2.83 -1.53 -1.95
CA MET A 118 2.17 -0.72 -2.99
C MET A 118 2.72 -1.06 -4.38
N LEU A 119 4.04 -1.08 -4.55
CA LEU A 119 4.69 -1.42 -5.82
C LEU A 119 4.34 -2.85 -6.25
N GLY A 120 4.45 -3.82 -5.35
CA GLY A 120 4.18 -5.22 -5.65
C GLY A 120 2.74 -5.48 -6.07
N LEU A 121 1.77 -4.86 -5.37
CA LEU A 121 0.36 -5.00 -5.74
C LEU A 121 0.07 -4.34 -7.08
N ILE A 122 0.58 -3.11 -7.33
CA ILE A 122 0.42 -2.43 -8.62
C ILE A 122 1.00 -3.28 -9.75
N GLN A 123 2.21 -3.82 -9.60
CA GLN A 123 2.81 -4.69 -10.61
C GLN A 123 1.99 -5.96 -10.85
N LYS A 124 1.45 -6.57 -9.78
CA LYS A 124 0.60 -7.75 -9.86
C LYS A 124 -0.68 -7.46 -10.65
N THR A 125 -1.30 -6.30 -10.43
CA THR A 125 -2.54 -5.91 -11.10
C THR A 125 -2.28 -5.41 -12.54
N GLN A 126 -1.15 -4.75 -12.81
CA GLN A 126 -0.69 -4.40 -14.15
C GLN A 126 -0.50 -5.64 -15.04
N LYS A 127 0.14 -6.70 -14.52
CA LYS A 127 0.28 -7.99 -15.23
C LYS A 127 -1.05 -8.66 -15.57
N LYS A 128 -2.13 -8.27 -14.89
CA LYS A 128 -3.49 -8.78 -15.09
C LYS A 128 -4.42 -7.74 -15.73
N GLU A 129 -3.88 -6.59 -16.13
CA GLU A 129 -4.62 -5.52 -16.83
C GLU A 129 -5.85 -5.03 -16.05
N SER A 130 -5.76 -5.10 -14.72
CA SER A 130 -6.87 -4.85 -13.80
C SER A 130 -6.55 -3.63 -12.95
N ASP A 131 -7.06 -2.46 -13.33
CA ASP A 131 -6.90 -1.24 -12.53
C ASP A 131 -7.91 -1.21 -11.38
N ILE A 132 -7.55 -1.86 -10.27
CA ILE A 132 -8.40 -1.91 -9.06
C ILE A 132 -8.41 -0.59 -8.28
N PHE A 133 -7.51 0.34 -8.61
CA PHE A 133 -7.30 1.58 -7.86
C PHE A 133 -8.13 2.73 -8.42
N GLY A 134 -8.51 2.64 -9.70
CA GLY A 134 -9.23 3.69 -10.44
C GLY A 134 -8.28 4.74 -11.01
N PHE A 135 -7.05 4.37 -11.35
CA PHE A 135 -6.10 5.27 -12.00
C PHE A 135 -6.61 5.79 -13.34
N GLY A 136 -7.32 4.96 -14.12
CA GLY A 136 -7.91 5.35 -15.40
C GLY A 136 -8.92 6.47 -15.24
N GLU A 137 -9.76 6.38 -14.21
CA GLU A 137 -10.71 7.43 -13.86
C GLU A 137 -10.01 8.74 -13.47
N LEU A 138 -8.86 8.65 -12.80
CA LEU A 138 -8.03 9.83 -12.50
C LEU A 138 -7.43 10.44 -13.77
N VAL A 139 -6.97 9.62 -14.74
CA VAL A 139 -6.52 10.13 -16.05
C VAL A 139 -7.68 10.81 -16.77
N ARG A 140 -8.85 10.16 -16.82
CA ARG A 140 -10.05 10.68 -17.47
C ARG A 140 -10.47 12.03 -16.90
N ALA A 141 -10.45 12.16 -15.57
CA ALA A 141 -10.84 13.39 -14.89
C ALA A 141 -9.80 14.51 -15.02
N ARG A 142 -8.50 14.20 -14.92
CA ARG A 142 -7.43 15.21 -14.77
C ARG A 142 -6.62 15.48 -16.02
N LYS A 143 -6.62 14.55 -16.98
CA LYS A 143 -5.97 14.65 -18.29
C LYS A 143 -6.97 14.30 -19.41
N PRO A 144 -8.13 14.97 -19.49
CA PRO A 144 -9.21 14.60 -20.42
C PRO A 144 -8.79 14.64 -21.89
N SER A 145 -7.90 15.57 -22.28
CA SER A 145 -7.36 15.62 -23.64
C SER A 145 -6.57 14.35 -23.99
N TYR A 146 -5.71 13.87 -23.07
CA TYR A 146 -4.99 12.61 -23.24
C TYR A 146 -5.97 11.43 -23.33
N TRP A 147 -6.95 11.38 -22.42
CA TRP A 147 -7.97 10.34 -22.43
C TRP A 147 -8.71 10.28 -23.77
N ASN A 148 -9.21 11.41 -24.26
CA ASN A 148 -10.02 11.49 -25.49
C ASN A 148 -9.21 11.21 -26.76
N SER A 149 -7.89 11.40 -26.73
CA SER A 149 -7.02 11.17 -27.90
C SER A 149 -6.39 9.77 -27.90
N HIS A 150 -5.96 9.25 -26.76
CA HIS A 150 -5.14 8.02 -26.66
C HIS A 150 -5.87 6.85 -25.98
N VAL A 151 -6.77 7.11 -25.02
CA VAL A 151 -7.41 6.06 -24.22
C VAL A 151 -8.77 5.69 -24.80
N LYS A 152 -9.76 6.60 -24.75
CA LYS A 152 -11.13 6.49 -25.29
C LYS A 152 -12.01 5.36 -24.72
N THR A 153 -11.46 4.18 -24.46
CA THR A 153 -12.19 2.98 -24.03
C THR A 153 -11.51 2.31 -22.83
N ALA A 154 -12.27 1.50 -22.11
CA ALA A 154 -11.75 0.72 -20.97
C ALA A 154 -10.71 -0.32 -21.42
N ASP A 155 -10.89 -0.97 -22.57
CA ASP A 155 -9.93 -1.96 -23.08
C ASP A 155 -8.58 -1.32 -23.45
N GLN A 156 -8.61 -0.15 -24.09
CA GLN A 156 -7.40 0.60 -24.39
C GLN A 156 -6.72 1.12 -23.11
N TRP A 157 -7.50 1.51 -22.09
CA TRP A 157 -6.95 1.81 -20.77
C TRP A 157 -6.24 0.60 -20.17
N SER A 158 -6.85 -0.59 -20.21
CA SER A 158 -6.24 -1.82 -19.71
C SER A 158 -4.88 -2.11 -20.34
N GLU A 159 -4.70 -1.86 -21.64
CA GLU A 159 -3.38 -2.01 -22.29
C GLU A 159 -2.38 -0.93 -21.86
N ILE A 160 -2.80 0.33 -21.80
CA ILE A 160 -1.93 1.43 -21.35
C ILE A 160 -1.51 1.21 -19.89
N TYR A 161 -2.42 0.74 -19.04
CA TYR A 161 -2.20 0.49 -17.61
C TYR A 161 -1.00 -0.43 -17.34
N LYS A 162 -0.69 -1.38 -18.24
CA LYS A 162 0.47 -2.28 -18.11
C LYS A 162 1.80 -1.53 -18.10
N HIS A 163 1.84 -0.36 -18.72
CA HIS A 163 3.06 0.37 -19.05
C HIS A 163 3.19 1.70 -18.30
N ILE A 164 2.16 2.15 -17.58
CA ILE A 164 2.25 3.36 -16.78
C ILE A 164 3.25 3.20 -15.64
N THR A 165 3.81 4.32 -15.21
CA THR A 165 4.88 4.37 -14.21
C THR A 165 4.43 5.08 -12.95
N PHE A 166 5.10 4.76 -11.83
CA PHE A 166 4.73 5.24 -10.51
C PHE A 166 5.96 5.71 -9.74
N ASP A 167 5.84 6.88 -9.11
CA ASP A 167 6.73 7.35 -8.05
C ASP A 167 5.98 7.30 -6.72
N PHE A 168 6.65 6.83 -5.67
CA PHE A 168 6.07 6.70 -4.33
C PHE A 168 6.82 7.55 -3.31
N ARG A 169 6.07 8.35 -2.57
CA ARG A 169 6.54 9.12 -1.41
C ARG A 169 5.75 8.66 -0.20
N VAL A 170 6.37 7.83 0.64
CA VAL A 170 5.71 7.27 1.82
C VAL A 170 6.35 7.87 3.05
N THR A 171 5.53 8.31 4.00
CA THR A 171 5.96 8.74 5.33
C THR A 171 5.19 7.93 6.37
N SER A 172 5.88 7.37 7.35
CA SER A 172 5.26 6.67 8.47
C SER A 172 5.50 7.44 9.76
N LYS A 173 4.51 7.45 10.63
CA LYS A 173 4.60 8.08 11.95
C LYS A 173 4.21 7.08 13.01
N VAL A 174 5.12 6.82 13.95
CA VAL A 174 4.78 6.08 15.18
C VAL A 174 4.03 7.04 16.10
N ARG A 175 2.77 6.70 16.44
CA ARG A 175 1.90 7.54 17.28
C ARG A 175 1.85 7.09 18.72
N ARG A 176 1.87 5.78 18.94
CA ARG A 176 1.86 5.18 20.27
C ARG A 176 2.81 4.01 20.30
N VAL A 177 3.32 3.76 21.49
CA VAL A 177 4.00 2.53 21.84
C VAL A 177 3.08 1.85 22.85
N GLY A 178 2.78 0.57 22.61
CA GLY A 178 2.04 -0.32 23.50
C GLY A 178 2.77 -0.53 24.82
N LEU A 179 2.33 -1.49 25.62
CA LEU A 179 2.84 -1.75 26.98
C LEU A 179 4.36 -1.57 27.04
N LYS A 180 4.77 -0.48 27.70
CA LYS A 180 6.11 -0.36 28.26
C LYS A 180 6.19 -1.51 29.26
N ALA A 181 6.79 -2.62 28.86
CA ALA A 181 7.32 -3.55 29.84
C ALA A 181 8.38 -2.75 30.60
N GLU A 182 7.99 -2.23 31.75
CA GLU A 182 8.90 -1.83 32.82
C GLU A 182 9.53 -3.07 33.44
#